data_AF-A0A078ADZ7-F1
#
_entry.id   AF-A0A078ADZ7-F1
#
_cell.length_a   1.000
_cell.length_b   1.000
_cell.length_c   1.000
_cell.angle_alpha   90.00
_cell.angle_beta   90.00
_cell.angle_gamma   90.00
#
_symmetry.space_group_name_H-M   'P 1'
#
loop_
_entity.id
_entity.type
_entity.pdbx_description
1 polymer ?
#
loop_
_entity_poly.entity_id
_entity_poly.type
_entity_poly.pdbx_seq_one_letter_code
_entity_poly.pdbx_strand_id
1 'polypeptide(L)'
;MLDNAQSIILKDNKFIGNKAINIPELAIQPIDPLAGGAIYYSYKYGQIVGSDSASKVKIAVSQSYLIDKDIKYPPIIEGSRDFQVLGGITIINQVKISSTPGQQLQLSFSTDGIDLGKPSNKEAMQQLGKQELSLQLDLKLRECVEGEQFTTVGKCIKCEGNSYSLIIMNQPGSCEACPTDKAICMGGADIGPLPGFWRKKMATNASYVQKIGLILQDCQPFQLH
;
A
#
# COMPACT_ATOMS: atom_id res chain seq x y z
N MET A 1 -5.17 -15.81 -8.05
CA MET A 1 -5.40 -15.22 -6.72
C MET A 1 -4.24 -14.26 -6.44
N LEU A 2 -4.45 -12.99 -6.75
CA LEU A 2 -3.49 -11.90 -6.51
C LEU A 2 -4.28 -10.80 -5.81
N ASP A 3 -4.52 -10.99 -4.51
CA ASP A 3 -5.21 -10.00 -3.69
C ASP A 3 -4.21 -8.95 -3.22
N ASN A 4 -4.33 -7.77 -3.83
CA ASN A 4 -3.94 -6.46 -3.33
C ASN A 4 -2.80 -6.49 -2.29
N ALA A 5 -1.58 -6.53 -2.79
CA ALA A 5 -0.43 -6.05 -2.04
C ALA A 5 -0.39 -4.52 -2.20
N GLN A 6 -0.90 -3.78 -1.21
CA GLN A 6 -0.35 -2.46 -0.89
C GLN A 6 1.00 -2.65 -0.18
N SER A 7 1.90 -3.44 -0.78
CA SER A 7 3.27 -3.59 -0.33
C SER A 7 4.01 -2.31 -0.68
N ILE A 8 4.44 -1.58 0.33
CA ILE A 8 5.52 -0.60 0.13
C ILE A 8 6.79 -1.42 -0.02
N ILE A 9 7.18 -1.60 -1.28
CA ILE A 9 8.50 -2.14 -1.60
C ILE A 9 9.47 -0.97 -1.44
N LEU A 10 10.25 -0.98 -0.37
CA LEU A 10 11.40 -0.07 -0.22
C LEU A 10 12.46 -0.48 -1.23
N LYS A 11 12.33 -0.03 -2.48
CA LYS A 11 13.39 -0.17 -3.49
C LYS A 11 14.46 0.88 -3.27
N ASP A 12 15.72 0.45 -3.41
CA ASP A 12 16.91 1.31 -3.52
C ASP A 12 17.24 2.19 -2.30
N ASN A 13 16.72 1.86 -1.11
CA ASN A 13 17.07 2.57 0.12
C ASN A 13 18.19 1.84 0.87
N LYS A 14 19.43 2.31 0.69
CA LYS A 14 20.52 2.04 1.66
C LYS A 14 20.53 3.17 2.69
N PHE A 15 20.27 2.82 3.95
CA PHE A 15 20.41 3.73 5.07
C PHE A 15 21.86 3.70 5.56
N ILE A 16 22.63 4.75 5.25
CA ILE A 16 23.98 4.96 5.79
C ILE A 16 23.90 6.19 6.69
N GLY A 17 23.74 5.95 7.99
CA GLY A 17 23.39 7.01 8.95
C GLY A 17 22.02 7.66 8.65
N ASN A 18 21.73 8.79 9.29
CA ASN A 18 20.46 9.52 9.15
C ASN A 18 20.27 10.21 7.78
N LYS A 19 20.89 9.70 6.71
CA LYS A 19 20.68 10.13 5.32
C LYS A 19 20.49 8.91 4.42
N ALA A 20 19.42 8.93 3.65
CA ALA A 20 19.29 8.06 2.48
C ALA A 20 20.31 8.52 1.42
N ILE A 21 21.20 7.62 1.00
CA ILE A 21 22.14 7.88 -0.11
C ILE A 21 21.87 6.82 -1.17
N ASN A 22 21.69 7.28 -2.42
CA ASN A 22 21.55 6.44 -3.59
C ASN A 22 22.90 5.73 -3.87
N ILE A 23 22.91 4.40 -3.86
CA ILE A 23 24.10 3.58 -4.20
C ILE A 23 23.75 2.74 -5.43
N PRO A 24 24.33 3.04 -6.61
CA PRO A 24 23.91 2.48 -7.89
C PRO A 24 24.31 1.02 -8.16
N GLU A 25 24.93 0.31 -7.20
CA GLU A 25 25.64 -0.95 -7.46
C GLU A 25 24.99 -2.22 -6.87
N LEU A 26 23.67 -2.22 -6.66
CA LEU A 26 22.91 -3.45 -6.41
C LEU A 26 21.87 -3.65 -7.51
N ALA A 27 22.38 -3.97 -8.71
CA ALA A 27 21.57 -4.19 -9.88
C ALA A 27 20.76 -5.50 -9.76
N ILE A 28 19.43 -5.32 -9.78
CA ILE A 28 18.42 -6.21 -10.35
C ILE A 28 18.24 -7.56 -9.63
N GLN A 29 17.21 -7.63 -8.79
CA GLN A 29 16.48 -8.88 -8.52
C GLN A 29 15.04 -8.72 -9.06
N PRO A 30 14.49 -9.78 -9.69
CA PRO A 30 13.21 -9.72 -10.39
C PRO A 30 12.06 -9.33 -9.46
N ILE A 31 11.14 -8.55 -10.01
CA ILE A 31 9.97 -7.98 -9.33
C ILE A 31 9.00 -9.12 -8.99
N ASP A 32 9.10 -9.64 -7.77
CA ASP A 32 8.11 -10.54 -7.18
C ASP A 32 7.18 -9.71 -6.26
N PRO A 33 5.84 -9.85 -6.33
CA PRO A 33 4.88 -9.25 -5.39
C PRO A 33 5.10 -9.65 -3.90
N LEU A 34 6.06 -10.52 -3.59
CA LEU A 34 6.55 -10.86 -2.24
C LEU A 34 7.75 -10.01 -1.73
N ALA A 35 8.15 -8.96 -2.42
CA ALA A 35 9.37 -8.20 -2.11
C ALA A 35 9.34 -7.52 -0.71
N GLY A 36 10.15 -8.05 0.22
CA GLY A 36 10.45 -7.44 1.51
C GLY A 36 11.51 -6.32 1.44
N GLY A 37 11.56 -5.49 2.48
CA GLY A 37 12.61 -4.48 2.68
C GLY A 37 13.63 -4.94 3.74
N ALA A 38 14.83 -4.36 3.75
CA ALA A 38 15.84 -4.66 4.76
C ALA A 38 16.35 -3.40 5.47
N ILE A 39 16.44 -3.45 6.80
CA ILE A 39 16.98 -2.39 7.66
C ILE A 39 18.34 -2.84 8.17
N TYR A 40 19.32 -1.95 8.12
CA TYR A 40 20.70 -2.22 8.53
C TYR A 40 21.16 -1.16 9.53
N TYR A 41 21.92 -1.59 10.53
CA TYR A 41 22.59 -0.69 11.46
C TYR A 41 24.05 -0.48 11.06
N SER A 42 24.45 0.78 10.91
CA SER A 42 25.82 1.14 10.55
C SER A 42 26.48 1.99 11.63
N TYR A 43 27.77 1.77 11.87
CA TYR A 43 28.60 2.66 12.68
C TYR A 43 28.90 3.98 11.96
N LYS A 44 29.49 4.96 12.66
CA LYS A 44 29.88 6.30 12.16
C LYS A 44 30.69 6.28 10.85
N TYR A 45 31.33 5.16 10.53
CA TYR A 45 32.13 4.94 9.31
C TYR A 45 31.46 4.05 8.25
N GLY A 46 30.14 3.82 8.34
CA GLY A 46 29.38 3.04 7.35
C GLY A 46 29.57 1.52 7.42
N GLN A 47 30.29 1.01 8.42
CA GLN A 47 30.43 -0.43 8.63
C GLN A 47 29.21 -0.99 9.34
N ILE A 48 28.70 -2.14 8.88
CA ILE A 48 27.62 -2.88 9.55
C ILE A 48 28.12 -3.31 10.93
N VAL A 49 27.38 -2.94 11.97
CA VAL A 49 27.69 -3.39 13.33
C VAL A 49 27.11 -4.79 13.53
N GLY A 50 27.89 -5.68 14.15
CA GLY A 50 27.42 -7.02 14.52
C GLY A 50 26.16 -6.92 15.39
N SER A 51 25.27 -7.91 15.25
CA SER A 51 24.07 -8.03 16.08
C SER A 51 24.34 -9.00 17.23
N ASP A 52 23.69 -8.76 18.37
CA ASP A 52 23.60 -9.73 19.46
C ASP A 52 22.71 -10.95 19.10
N SER A 53 22.10 -10.94 17.91
CA SER A 53 21.15 -11.95 17.39
C SER A 53 19.90 -12.14 18.24
N ALA A 54 19.71 -11.31 19.28
CA ALA A 54 18.57 -11.34 20.19
C ALA A 54 17.66 -10.12 20.00
N SER A 55 18.24 -9.00 19.59
CA SER A 55 17.56 -7.74 19.33
C SER A 55 16.52 -7.86 18.22
N LYS A 56 15.48 -7.02 18.32
CA LYS A 56 14.34 -7.01 17.39
C LYS A 56 14.05 -5.59 16.90
N VAL A 57 13.70 -5.48 15.63
CA VAL A 57 13.07 -4.29 15.07
C VAL A 57 11.56 -4.41 15.23
N LYS A 58 10.94 -3.34 15.73
CA LYS A 58 9.51 -3.22 15.93
C LYS A 58 8.94 -2.15 15.02
N ILE A 59 7.76 -2.42 14.45
CA ILE A 59 7.02 -1.47 13.61
C ILE A 59 5.79 -0.97 14.38
N ALA A 60 5.63 0.34 14.44
CA ALA A 60 4.46 0.99 15.00
C ALA A 60 3.98 2.14 14.10
N VAL A 61 2.70 2.49 14.21
CA VAL A 61 2.20 3.75 13.64
C VAL A 61 2.40 4.86 14.67
N SER A 62 3.04 5.94 14.26
CA SER A 62 3.31 7.10 15.11
C SER A 62 2.02 7.78 15.52
N GLN A 63 1.81 7.92 16.83
CA GLN A 63 0.57 8.49 17.38
C GLN A 63 0.43 9.99 17.09
N SER A 64 1.53 10.71 16.82
CA SER A 64 1.51 12.14 16.50
C SER A 64 0.66 12.46 15.27
N TYR A 65 0.51 11.52 14.33
CA TYR A 65 -0.35 11.66 13.16
C TYR A 65 -1.83 11.37 13.42
N LEU A 66 -2.17 10.85 14.60
CA LEU A 66 -3.53 10.45 14.99
C LEU A 66 -4.26 11.48 15.83
N ILE A 67 -3.55 12.47 16.40
CA ILE A 67 -4.05 13.32 17.48
C ILE A 67 -4.97 14.46 16.97
N ASP A 68 -4.86 14.86 15.70
CA ASP A 68 -5.59 16.03 15.15
C ASP A 68 -6.42 15.73 13.88
N LYS A 69 -6.66 14.46 13.57
CA LYS A 69 -7.46 14.07 12.39
C LYS A 69 -8.67 13.28 12.84
N ASP A 70 -9.84 13.58 12.26
CA ASP A 70 -11.05 12.79 12.43
C ASP A 70 -10.84 11.45 11.68
N ILE A 71 -10.08 10.55 12.30
CA ILE A 71 -9.66 9.29 11.69
C ILE A 71 -10.83 8.33 11.77
N LYS A 72 -11.61 8.33 10.69
CA LYS A 72 -12.78 7.46 10.54
C LYS A 72 -12.40 5.97 10.51
N TYR A 73 -11.23 5.64 9.97
CA TYR A 73 -10.69 4.27 9.94
C TYR A 73 -9.26 4.27 10.47
N PRO A 74 -9.04 3.75 11.69
CA PRO A 74 -7.72 3.77 12.32
C PRO A 74 -6.73 2.88 11.56
N PRO A 75 -5.42 3.22 11.58
CA PRO A 75 -4.40 2.40 10.96
C PRO A 75 -4.29 1.01 11.59
N ILE A 76 -4.25 0.00 10.74
CA ILE A 76 -4.05 -1.41 11.10
C ILE A 76 -2.78 -1.89 10.39
N ILE A 77 -1.88 -2.48 11.18
CA ILE A 77 -0.74 -3.25 10.67
C ILE A 77 -1.12 -4.73 10.73
N GLU A 78 -1.14 -5.37 9.58
CA GLU A 78 -1.33 -6.81 9.39
C GLU A 78 0.01 -7.50 9.14
N GLY A 79 0.15 -8.73 9.63
CA GLY A 79 1.40 -9.48 9.61
C GLY A 79 2.23 -9.28 10.88
N SER A 80 3.52 -9.63 10.79
CA SER A 80 4.46 -9.49 11.91
C SER A 80 4.75 -8.03 12.22
N ARG A 81 4.92 -7.71 13.51
CA ARG A 81 5.37 -6.37 13.97
C ARG A 81 6.77 -6.39 14.56
N ASP A 82 7.26 -7.56 14.92
CA ASP A 82 8.57 -7.79 15.52
C ASP A 82 9.41 -8.64 14.57
N PHE A 83 10.63 -8.18 14.28
CA PHE A 83 11.53 -8.80 13.31
C PHE A 83 12.92 -8.95 13.92
N GLN A 84 13.51 -10.15 13.85
CA GLN A 84 14.81 -10.44 14.44
C GLN A 84 15.95 -9.80 13.66
N VAL A 85 16.93 -9.25 14.37
CA VAL A 85 18.15 -8.68 13.78
C VAL A 85 19.22 -9.76 13.65
N LEU A 86 19.61 -10.12 12.44
CA LEU A 86 20.67 -11.08 12.13
C LEU A 86 21.87 -10.37 11.49
N GLY A 87 23.04 -10.43 12.13
CA GLY A 87 24.26 -9.83 11.58
C GLY A 87 24.20 -8.31 11.35
N GLY A 88 23.37 -7.60 12.12
CA GLY A 88 23.12 -6.15 11.98
C GLY A 88 22.05 -5.81 10.96
N ILE A 89 21.38 -6.82 10.40
CA ILE A 89 20.41 -6.73 9.31
C ILE A 89 19.07 -7.28 9.77
N THR A 90 17.98 -6.64 9.39
CA THR A 90 16.61 -7.16 9.61
C THR A 90 15.83 -7.14 8.31
N ILE A 91 15.20 -8.26 7.97
CA ILE A 91 14.30 -8.37 6.83
C ILE A 91 12.88 -8.17 7.32
N ILE A 92 12.18 -7.19 6.75
CA ILE A 92 10.78 -6.89 7.02
C ILE A 92 9.97 -7.36 5.81
N ASN A 93 9.16 -8.40 6.02
CA ASN A 93 8.33 -8.99 4.99
C ASN A 93 6.90 -9.18 5.49
N GLN A 94 5.97 -9.35 4.54
CA GLN A 94 4.56 -9.66 4.80
C GLN A 94 3.82 -8.67 5.71
N VAL A 95 4.28 -7.41 5.76
CA VAL A 95 3.60 -6.33 6.47
C VAL A 95 2.65 -5.64 5.51
N LYS A 96 1.36 -5.61 5.85
CA LYS A 96 0.36 -4.80 5.14
C LYS A 96 -0.15 -3.73 6.09
N ILE A 97 -0.30 -2.51 5.58
CA ILE A 97 -0.83 -1.38 6.35
C ILE A 97 -2.11 -0.95 5.67
N SER A 98 -3.13 -0.72 6.48
CA SER A 98 -4.44 -0.27 6.01
C SER A 98 -4.95 0.82 6.94
N SER A 99 -5.47 1.90 6.37
CA SER A 99 -6.09 3.02 7.10
C SER A 99 -7.00 3.75 6.12
N THR A 100 -7.63 4.84 6.57
CA THR A 100 -8.41 5.73 5.70
C THR A 100 -7.66 6.01 4.37
N PRO A 101 -8.27 5.70 3.20
CA PRO A 101 -7.68 6.02 1.89
C PRO A 101 -7.28 7.49 1.78
N GLY A 102 -6.21 7.78 1.04
CA GLY A 102 -5.67 9.14 0.89
C GLY A 102 -4.89 9.69 2.09
N GLN A 103 -4.96 9.01 3.25
CA GLN A 103 -4.38 9.50 4.49
C GLN A 103 -2.84 9.40 4.47
N GLN A 104 -2.21 10.40 5.07
CA GLN A 104 -0.79 10.36 5.43
C GLN A 104 -0.61 9.71 6.80
N LEU A 105 0.32 8.77 6.89
CA LEU A 105 0.71 8.05 8.10
C LEU A 105 2.21 8.18 8.28
N GLN A 106 2.68 8.08 9.52
CA GLN A 106 4.10 7.93 9.81
C GLN A 106 4.30 6.60 10.53
N LEU A 107 5.17 5.75 9.99
CA LEU A 107 5.61 4.54 10.66
C LEU A 107 6.88 4.82 11.45
N SER A 108 6.94 4.29 12.66
CA SER A 108 8.14 4.25 13.48
C SER A 108 8.70 2.83 13.47
N PHE A 109 9.98 2.72 13.13
CA PHE A 109 10.78 1.52 13.28
C PHE A 109 11.74 1.75 14.45
N SER A 110 11.56 0.98 15.51
CA SER A 110 12.39 1.05 16.72
C SER A 110 13.09 -0.28 16.96
N THR A 111 14.17 -0.27 17.73
CA THR A 111 14.93 -1.47 18.09
C THR A 111 15.48 -1.36 19.49
N ASP A 112 15.63 -2.50 20.15
CA ASP A 112 16.35 -2.63 21.42
C ASP A 112 17.86 -2.90 21.22
N GLY A 113 18.30 -3.12 19.98
CA GLY A 113 19.71 -3.38 19.66
C GLY A 113 20.62 -2.15 19.62
N ILE A 114 20.06 -0.95 19.79
CA ILE A 114 20.84 0.28 19.90
C ILE A 114 21.02 0.64 21.37
N ASP A 115 22.25 0.54 21.85
CA ASP A 115 22.63 1.02 23.18
C ASP A 115 22.65 2.56 23.22
N LEU A 116 21.58 3.16 23.74
CA LEU A 116 21.43 4.61 23.91
C LEU A 116 22.37 5.20 24.98
N GLY A 117 23.03 4.36 25.78
CA GLY A 117 24.03 4.77 26.77
C GLY A 117 25.33 5.26 26.13
N LYS A 118 25.65 4.82 24.91
CA LYS A 118 26.91 5.14 24.22
C LYS A 118 27.02 6.65 23.90
N PRO A 119 28.19 7.28 24.16
CA PRO A 119 28.39 8.71 23.89
C PRO A 119 28.02 9.14 22.47
N SER A 120 28.42 8.33 21.46
CA SER A 120 28.10 8.60 20.05
C SER A 120 26.60 8.63 19.76
N ASN A 121 25.80 7.82 20.46
CA ASN A 121 24.36 7.76 20.27
C ASN A 121 23.67 8.92 21.00
N LYS A 122 24.19 9.32 22.17
CA LYS A 122 23.73 10.52 22.88
C LYS A 122 23.99 11.79 22.08
N GLU A 123 25.17 11.92 21.48
CA GLU A 123 25.51 13.02 20.57
C GLU A 123 24.57 13.04 19.35
N ALA A 124 24.32 11.89 18.73
CA ALA A 124 23.40 11.79 17.60
C ALA A 124 21.97 12.18 17.99
N MET A 125 21.47 11.74 19.14
CA MET A 125 20.16 12.11 19.67
C MET A 125 20.05 13.62 19.91
N GLN A 126 21.08 14.24 20.50
CA GLN A 126 21.14 15.70 20.72
C GLN A 126 21.15 16.47 19.40
N GLN A 127 21.94 16.04 18.42
CA GLN A 127 22.01 16.67 17.09
C GLN A 127 20.69 16.57 16.33
N LEU A 128 19.96 15.47 16.49
CA LEU A 128 18.65 15.26 15.87
C LEU A 128 17.50 15.89 16.66
N GLY A 129 17.74 16.35 17.89
CA GLY A 129 16.69 16.80 18.80
C GLY A 129 15.70 15.68 19.17
N LYS A 130 16.15 14.43 19.23
CA LYS A 130 15.30 13.26 19.52
C LYS A 130 15.71 12.60 20.84
N GLN A 131 14.74 11.98 21.52
CA GLN A 131 15.00 11.17 22.71
C GLN A 131 15.32 9.70 22.39
N GLU A 132 15.09 9.28 21.15
CA GLU A 132 15.30 7.92 20.66
C GLU A 132 15.87 7.92 19.24
N LEU A 133 16.54 6.84 18.88
CA LEU A 133 17.07 6.60 17.53
C LEU A 133 16.14 5.69 16.74
N SER A 134 14.88 6.12 16.59
CA SER A 134 13.89 5.47 15.74
C SER A 134 13.93 6.02 14.31
N LEU A 135 13.74 5.12 13.34
CA LEU A 135 13.52 5.49 11.95
C LEU A 135 12.05 5.83 11.77
N GLN A 136 11.77 6.99 11.18
CA GLN A 136 10.43 7.44 10.87
C GLN A 136 10.26 7.40 9.35
N LEU A 137 9.20 6.76 8.87
CA LEU A 137 8.85 6.65 7.46
C LEU A 137 7.48 7.27 7.23
N ASP A 138 7.44 8.35 6.47
CA ASP A 138 6.20 8.97 6.06
C ASP A 138 5.61 8.23 4.86
N LEU A 139 4.35 7.83 5.00
CA LEU A 139 3.58 7.11 4.00
C LEU A 139 2.38 7.95 3.59
N LYS A 140 2.07 7.96 2.30
CA LYS A 140 0.81 8.48 1.78
C LYS A 140 0.03 7.32 1.18
N LEU A 141 -1.08 6.96 1.81
CA LEU A 141 -1.98 5.95 1.26
C LEU A 141 -2.68 6.51 0.02
N ARG A 142 -2.92 5.66 -0.96
CA ARG A 142 -3.70 6.03 -2.14
C ARG A 142 -5.20 6.08 -1.82
N GLU A 143 -5.93 6.82 -2.62
CA GLU A 143 -7.40 6.73 -2.66
C GLU A 143 -7.84 5.40 -3.26
N CYS A 144 -9.10 5.01 -3.02
CA CYS A 144 -9.73 3.96 -3.80
C CYS A 144 -9.90 4.44 -5.24
N VAL A 145 -9.89 3.50 -6.18
CA VAL A 145 -10.12 3.78 -7.61
C VAL A 145 -11.40 3.10 -8.09
N GLU A 146 -11.83 3.44 -9.30
CA GLU A 146 -12.92 2.74 -9.96
C GLU A 146 -12.62 1.23 -10.03
N GLY A 147 -13.63 0.41 -9.80
CA GLY A 147 -13.46 -1.03 -9.72
C GLY A 147 -13.02 -1.56 -8.37
N GLU A 148 -12.95 -0.72 -7.34
CA GLU A 148 -12.69 -1.15 -5.98
C GLU A 148 -13.89 -0.93 -5.06
N GLN A 149 -14.01 -1.79 -4.06
CA GLN A 149 -14.85 -1.57 -2.90
C GLN A 149 -14.05 -0.97 -1.75
N PHE A 150 -14.67 -0.04 -1.03
CA PHE A 150 -14.15 0.47 0.23
C PHE A 150 -14.74 -0.37 1.38
N THR A 151 -13.90 -1.11 2.08
CA THR A 151 -14.28 -1.89 3.26
C THR A 151 -14.48 -1.03 4.51
N THR A 152 -15.20 -1.56 5.49
CA THR A 152 -15.38 -0.94 6.82
C THR A 152 -14.08 -0.81 7.63
N VAL A 153 -13.00 -1.48 7.21
CA VAL A 153 -11.68 -1.47 7.87
C VAL A 153 -10.65 -0.57 7.18
N GLY A 154 -11.07 0.36 6.32
CA GLY A 154 -10.13 1.30 5.68
C GLY A 154 -9.52 0.81 4.36
N LYS A 155 -9.85 -0.39 3.86
CA LYS A 155 -9.19 -0.95 2.66
C LYS A 155 -9.96 -0.68 1.38
N CYS A 156 -9.20 -0.46 0.31
CA CYS A 156 -9.69 -0.57 -1.07
C CYS A 156 -9.39 -1.97 -1.62
N ILE A 157 -10.42 -2.72 -1.98
CA ILE A 157 -10.30 -4.08 -2.50
C ILE A 157 -10.85 -4.11 -3.92
N LYS A 158 -10.09 -4.64 -4.88
CA LYS A 158 -10.57 -4.79 -6.27
C LYS A 158 -11.79 -5.73 -6.28
N CYS A 159 -12.82 -5.37 -7.04
CA CYS A 159 -13.97 -6.23 -7.24
C CYS A 159 -13.54 -7.56 -7.88
N GLU A 160 -14.01 -8.67 -7.32
CA GLU A 160 -13.69 -10.01 -7.81
C GLU A 160 -14.49 -10.37 -9.07
N GLY A 161 -14.08 -11.45 -9.75
CA GLY A 161 -14.80 -11.96 -10.91
C GLY A 161 -16.28 -12.18 -10.59
N ASN A 162 -17.15 -11.82 -11.53
CA ASN A 162 -18.61 -11.78 -11.35
C ASN A 162 -19.14 -10.63 -10.45
N SER A 163 -18.31 -9.64 -10.13
CA SER A 163 -18.71 -8.37 -9.53
C SER A 163 -18.00 -7.18 -10.18
N TYR A 164 -18.50 -5.97 -9.95
CA TYR A 164 -17.88 -4.75 -10.51
C TYR A 164 -18.15 -3.51 -9.65
N SER A 165 -17.39 -2.44 -9.88
CA SER A 165 -17.71 -1.09 -9.38
C SER A 165 -17.36 -0.05 -10.43
N LEU A 166 -18.28 0.87 -10.71
CA LEU A 166 -18.12 1.94 -11.72
C LEU A 166 -17.97 3.33 -11.09
N ILE A 167 -17.84 3.36 -9.77
CA ILE A 167 -17.70 4.59 -9.00
C ILE A 167 -16.47 4.49 -8.13
N ILE A 168 -15.89 5.65 -7.82
CA ILE A 168 -14.88 5.77 -6.78
C ILE A 168 -15.61 5.81 -5.43
N MET A 169 -15.38 4.81 -4.58
CA MET A 169 -15.99 4.75 -3.25
C MET A 169 -15.18 5.58 -2.25
N ASN A 170 -15.74 6.72 -1.82
CA ASN A 170 -15.16 7.58 -0.78
C ASN A 170 -15.62 7.21 0.65
N GLN A 171 -16.52 6.22 0.74
CA GLN A 171 -17.06 5.69 1.98
C GLN A 171 -17.34 4.19 1.80
N PRO A 172 -17.46 3.41 2.90
CA PRO A 172 -17.65 1.99 2.84
C PRO A 172 -18.82 1.59 1.96
N GLY A 173 -18.57 0.63 1.08
CA GLY A 173 -19.50 0.14 0.08
C GLY A 173 -19.02 -1.21 -0.44
N SER A 174 -19.85 -1.83 -1.28
CA SER A 174 -19.56 -3.16 -1.83
C SER A 174 -19.65 -3.14 -3.34
N CYS A 175 -18.90 -4.02 -3.97
CA CYS A 175 -19.02 -4.27 -5.40
C CYS A 175 -20.43 -4.75 -5.75
N GLU A 176 -20.90 -4.36 -6.92
CA GLU A 176 -22.19 -4.78 -7.45
C GLU A 176 -22.10 -6.16 -8.06
N ALA A 177 -23.17 -6.93 -7.91
CA ALA A 177 -23.31 -8.24 -8.55
C ALA A 177 -23.43 -8.07 -10.07
N CYS A 178 -22.73 -8.92 -10.83
CA CYS A 178 -22.81 -8.88 -12.28
C CYS A 178 -24.21 -9.27 -12.78
N PRO A 179 -24.86 -8.48 -13.66
CA PRO A 179 -26.08 -8.89 -14.33
C PRO A 179 -25.74 -9.88 -15.46
N THR A 180 -25.52 -11.14 -15.11
CA THR A 180 -25.01 -12.18 -16.02
C THR A 180 -25.95 -12.52 -17.18
N ASP A 181 -27.21 -12.10 -17.12
CA ASP A 181 -28.18 -12.22 -18.21
C ASP A 181 -27.94 -11.20 -19.34
N LYS A 182 -27.18 -10.13 -19.07
CA LYS A 182 -26.98 -9.00 -19.99
C LYS A 182 -25.53 -8.55 -20.13
N ALA A 183 -24.64 -8.99 -19.23
CA ALA A 183 -23.26 -8.54 -19.17
C ALA A 183 -22.29 -9.64 -18.72
N ILE A 184 -21.00 -9.42 -19.02
CA ILE A 184 -19.87 -10.20 -18.52
C ILE A 184 -19.03 -9.26 -17.65
N CYS A 185 -18.65 -9.72 -16.46
CA CYS A 185 -17.82 -8.97 -15.51
C CYS A 185 -16.55 -9.73 -15.18
N MET A 186 -15.40 -9.10 -15.45
CA MET A 186 -14.06 -9.65 -15.19
C MET A 186 -13.48 -9.23 -13.83
N GLY A 187 -14.28 -8.55 -13.00
CA GLY A 187 -13.83 -7.89 -11.78
C GLY A 187 -13.41 -6.44 -12.03
N GLY A 188 -13.02 -5.72 -10.98
CA GLY A 188 -12.67 -4.31 -11.12
C GLY A 188 -13.82 -3.46 -11.65
N ALA A 189 -13.49 -2.60 -12.62
CA ALA A 189 -14.45 -1.83 -13.42
C ALA A 189 -14.75 -2.50 -14.77
N ASP A 190 -14.20 -3.71 -15.00
CA ASP A 190 -14.22 -4.40 -16.29
C ASP A 190 -15.55 -5.13 -16.47
N ILE A 191 -16.53 -4.38 -16.98
CA ILE A 191 -17.87 -4.89 -17.32
C ILE A 191 -18.25 -4.53 -18.75
N GLY A 192 -18.69 -5.54 -19.52
CA GLY A 192 -19.12 -5.40 -20.90
C GLY A 192 -20.48 -6.06 -21.15
N PRO A 193 -21.29 -5.57 -22.12
CA PRO A 193 -22.54 -6.23 -22.48
C PRO A 193 -22.30 -7.58 -23.16
N LEU A 194 -23.26 -8.50 -22.99
CA LEU A 194 -23.35 -9.70 -23.81
C LEU A 194 -23.74 -9.35 -25.26
N PRO A 195 -23.44 -10.22 -26.24
CA PRO A 195 -23.89 -10.05 -27.62
C PRO A 195 -25.41 -9.79 -27.69
N GLY A 196 -25.82 -8.73 -28.39
CA GLY A 196 -27.23 -8.33 -28.49
C GLY A 196 -27.70 -7.32 -27.44
N PHE A 197 -26.85 -6.98 -26.46
CA PHE A 197 -27.07 -5.91 -25.50
C PHE A 197 -26.13 -4.73 -25.74
N TRP A 198 -26.55 -3.53 -25.34
CA TRP A 198 -25.67 -2.38 -25.25
C TRP A 198 -25.82 -1.69 -23.90
N ARG A 199 -24.78 -0.94 -23.53
CA ARG A 199 -24.74 -0.15 -22.31
C ARG A 199 -25.00 1.32 -22.64
N LYS A 200 -26.09 1.90 -22.11
CA LYS A 200 -26.52 3.27 -22.42
C LYS A 200 -25.65 4.36 -21.79
N LYS A 201 -25.04 4.10 -20.62
CA LYS A 201 -24.21 5.07 -19.87
C LYS A 201 -23.01 4.40 -19.23
N MET A 202 -21.87 5.11 -19.21
CA MET A 202 -20.58 4.63 -18.69
C MET A 202 -20.40 4.79 -17.17
N ALA A 203 -21.13 5.69 -16.50
CA ALA A 203 -20.85 6.07 -15.10
C ALA A 203 -21.96 5.77 -14.07
N THR A 204 -23.02 5.03 -14.45
CA THR A 204 -24.12 4.65 -13.55
C THR A 204 -24.58 3.23 -13.85
N ASN A 205 -25.16 2.57 -12.84
CA ASN A 205 -25.68 1.21 -12.92
C ASN A 205 -26.61 1.09 -14.11
N ALA A 206 -26.12 0.33 -15.08
CA ALA A 206 -26.53 0.46 -16.44
C ALA A 206 -27.92 -0.14 -16.65
N SER A 207 -28.82 0.68 -17.19
CA SER A 207 -29.94 0.18 -17.97
C SER A 207 -29.36 -0.42 -19.26
N TYR A 208 -29.16 -1.73 -19.26
CA TYR A 208 -28.87 -2.48 -20.48
C TYR A 208 -30.14 -2.55 -21.33
N VAL A 209 -30.02 -2.25 -22.63
CA VAL A 209 -31.15 -2.37 -23.56
C VAL A 209 -30.85 -3.49 -24.53
N GLN A 210 -31.85 -4.32 -24.79
CA GLN A 210 -31.79 -5.39 -25.77
C GLN A 210 -32.02 -4.82 -27.17
N LYS A 211 -31.20 -5.21 -28.13
CA LYS A 211 -31.37 -4.82 -29.53
C LYS A 211 -32.57 -5.55 -30.13
N ILE A 212 -33.77 -4.97 -30.01
CA ILE A 212 -34.94 -5.35 -30.80
C ILE A 212 -34.82 -4.57 -32.11
N GLY A 213 -34.73 -5.27 -33.24
CA GLY A 213 -34.35 -4.66 -34.51
C GLY A 213 -35.21 -3.45 -34.90
N LEU A 214 -34.58 -2.27 -35.07
CA LEU A 214 -34.68 -1.40 -36.26
C LEU A 214 -33.94 -0.06 -36.07
N ILE A 215 -33.31 0.34 -37.18
CA ILE A 215 -32.76 1.65 -37.60
C ILE A 215 -31.56 2.20 -36.79
N LEU A 216 -30.39 2.03 -37.41
CA LEU A 216 -29.21 2.88 -37.24
C LEU A 216 -29.58 4.32 -37.60
N GLN A 217 -29.81 5.17 -36.61
CA GLN A 217 -29.57 6.60 -36.77
C GLN A 217 -28.70 7.07 -35.61
N ASP A 218 -27.52 7.55 -36.02
CA ASP A 218 -26.57 8.39 -35.30
C ASP A 218 -25.87 7.79 -34.07
N CYS A 219 -24.77 7.07 -34.30
CA CYS A 219 -23.62 7.08 -33.38
C CYS A 219 -22.31 6.86 -34.16
N GLN A 220 -21.38 7.81 -34.02
CA GLN A 220 -20.07 7.79 -34.67
C GLN A 220 -19.20 6.61 -34.20
N PRO A 221 -18.40 6.01 -35.10
CA PRO A 221 -17.48 4.94 -34.74
C PRO A 221 -16.36 5.46 -33.83
N PHE A 222 -16.08 4.71 -32.77
CA PHE A 222 -14.91 4.89 -31.91
C PHE A 222 -13.65 4.61 -32.74
N GLN A 223 -12.86 5.64 -33.04
CA GLN A 223 -11.51 5.45 -33.60
C GLN A 223 -10.53 5.20 -32.46
N LEU A 224 -9.92 4.02 -32.49
CA LEU A 224 -8.73 3.73 -31.69
C LEU A 224 -7.55 4.51 -32.29
N HIS A 225 -6.92 5.36 -31.48
CA HIS A 225 -5.58 5.90 -31.71
C HIS A 225 -4.67 5.37 -30.62
#